data_AF-A0A1I7YD53-F1
#
_entry.id   AF-A0A1I7YD53-F1
#
_cell.length_a   1.000
_cell.length_b   1.000
_cell.length_c   1.000
_cell.angle_alpha   90.00
_cell.angle_beta   90.00
_cell.angle_gamma   90.00
#
_symmetry.space_group_name_H-M   'P 1'
#
loop_
_entity.id
_entity.type
_entity.pdbx_description
1 polymer ?
#
loop_
_entity_poly.entity_id
_entity_poly.type
_entity_poly.pdbx_seq_one_letter_code
_entity_poly.pdbx_strand_id
1 'polypeptide(L)'
;MALLHAGVATLALLCLLGLARAQGSQESEEKFAFLNPQSGCNIRCENGGVCAFSINNPRRHKCVCFVGMYYGTRCQHRHEVPKTPTSPVKEILDLLPSGPRW
;
A
#
# COMPACT_ATOMS: atom_id res chain seq x y z
N MET A 1 -43.72 -7.09 39.09
CA MET A 1 -42.25 -6.97 38.87
C MET A 1 -41.73 -8.11 37.97
N ALA A 2 -42.33 -8.34 36.79
CA ALA A 2 -41.94 -9.46 35.90
C ALA A 2 -41.73 -9.05 34.43
N LEU A 3 -42.14 -7.83 34.05
CA LEU A 3 -42.11 -7.36 32.66
C LEU A 3 -40.77 -6.68 32.27
N LEU A 4 -39.93 -6.29 33.23
CA LEU A 4 -38.63 -5.67 32.93
C LEU A 4 -37.56 -6.69 32.49
N HIS A 5 -37.64 -7.95 32.92
CA HIS A 5 -36.62 -8.96 32.59
C HIS A 5 -36.71 -9.46 31.14
N ALA A 6 -37.90 -9.49 30.56
CA ALA A 6 -38.10 -9.92 29.17
C ALA A 6 -37.54 -8.91 28.15
N GLY A 7 -37.61 -7.61 28.45
CA GLY A 7 -37.12 -6.55 27.56
C GLY A 7 -35.59 -6.56 27.40
N VAL A 8 -34.87 -6.77 28.50
CA VAL A 8 -33.39 -6.79 28.51
C VAL A 8 -32.85 -8.02 27.78
N ALA A 9 -33.47 -9.19 27.97
CA ALA A 9 -33.07 -10.41 27.28
C ALA A 9 -33.26 -10.31 25.75
N THR A 10 -34.34 -9.67 25.31
CA THR A 10 -34.64 -9.50 23.87
C THR A 10 -33.67 -8.52 23.20
N LEU A 11 -33.33 -7.42 23.88
CA LEU A 11 -32.32 -6.45 23.40
C LEU A 11 -30.93 -7.07 23.31
N ALA A 12 -30.53 -7.89 24.30
CA ALA A 12 -29.25 -8.60 24.28
C ALA A 12 -29.17 -9.61 23.13
N LEU A 13 -30.26 -10.36 22.86
CA LEU A 13 -30.32 -11.33 21.77
C LEU A 13 -30.24 -10.67 20.38
N LEU A 14 -30.91 -9.52 20.19
CA LEU A 14 -30.83 -8.73 18.96
C LEU A 14 -29.43 -8.13 18.74
N CYS A 15 -28.75 -7.71 19.81
CA CYS A 15 -27.39 -7.20 19.75
C CYS A 15 -26.38 -8.29 19.36
N LEU A 16 -26.51 -9.50 19.94
CA LEU A 16 -25.71 -10.67 19.57
C LEU A 16 -25.95 -11.12 18.12
N LEU A 17 -27.20 -11.10 17.64
CA LEU A 17 -27.53 -11.39 16.24
C LEU A 17 -27.04 -10.30 15.28
N GLY A 18 -26.98 -9.04 15.71
CA GLY A 18 -26.46 -7.91 14.93
C GLY A 18 -24.94 -7.93 14.76
N LEU A 19 -24.19 -8.32 15.80
CA LEU A 19 -22.73 -8.45 15.74
C LEU A 19 -22.27 -9.60 14.82
N ALA A 20 -23.09 -10.65 14.66
CA ALA A 20 -22.79 -11.73 13.71
C ALA A 20 -22.79 -11.27 12.23
N ARG A 21 -23.43 -10.15 11.89
CA ARG A 21 -23.47 -9.61 10.52
C ARG A 21 -22.39 -8.56 10.22
N ALA A 22 -21.65 -8.09 11.23
CA ALA A 22 -20.55 -7.15 11.07
C ALA A 22 -19.21 -7.85 10.82
N GLN A 23 -19.23 -9.11 10.37
CA GLN A 23 -18.03 -9.78 9.89
C GLN A 23 -17.59 -9.08 8.60
N GLY A 24 -16.50 -8.33 8.75
CA GLY A 24 -15.92 -7.47 7.74
C GLY A 24 -15.73 -8.16 6.40
N SER A 25 -15.63 -7.30 5.38
CA SER A 25 -15.24 -7.66 4.02
C SER A 25 -14.24 -8.82 4.02
N GLN A 26 -14.68 -9.97 3.49
CA GLN A 26 -13.79 -11.05 3.11
C GLN A 26 -12.81 -10.49 2.09
N GLU A 27 -11.67 -10.00 2.55
CA GLU A 27 -10.50 -9.80 1.72
C GLU A 27 -10.01 -11.20 1.37
N SER A 28 -10.58 -11.77 0.30
CA SER A 28 -9.99 -12.95 -0.31
C SER A 28 -8.54 -12.60 -0.61
N GLU A 29 -7.61 -13.43 -0.14
CA GLU A 29 -6.18 -13.23 -0.34
C GLU A 29 -5.90 -13.18 -1.85
N GLU A 30 -5.96 -11.97 -2.43
CA GLU A 30 -5.83 -11.79 -3.86
C GLU A 30 -4.33 -11.86 -4.19
N LYS A 31 -3.93 -13.00 -4.75
CA LYS A 31 -2.54 -13.23 -5.13
C LYS A 31 -2.25 -12.52 -6.45
N PHE A 32 -1.10 -11.88 -6.53
CA PHE A 32 -0.62 -11.17 -7.72
C PHE A 32 0.69 -11.76 -8.23
N ALA A 33 0.91 -11.66 -9.54
CA ALA A 33 2.16 -12.00 -10.18
C ALA A 33 2.61 -10.86 -11.10
N PHE A 34 3.93 -10.72 -11.30
CA PHE A 34 4.47 -9.71 -12.21
C PHE A 34 4.12 -10.05 -13.65
N LEU A 35 3.71 -9.04 -14.40
CA LEU A 35 3.35 -9.20 -15.80
C LEU A 35 4.62 -9.23 -16.68
N ASN A 36 4.68 -10.16 -17.63
CA ASN A 36 5.77 -10.23 -18.60
C ASN A 36 5.20 -10.60 -19.98
N PRO A 37 5.40 -9.79 -21.04
CA PRO A 37 6.12 -8.51 -21.06
C PRO A 37 5.34 -7.39 -20.36
N GLN A 38 6.08 -6.46 -19.76
CA GLN A 38 5.53 -5.29 -19.08
C GLN A 38 4.71 -4.37 -20.00
N SER A 39 4.92 -4.45 -21.32
CA SER A 39 4.14 -3.73 -22.34
C SER A 39 2.68 -4.17 -22.44
N GLY A 40 2.33 -5.36 -21.94
CA GLY A 40 0.95 -5.87 -21.93
C GLY A 40 0.07 -5.31 -20.80
N CYS A 41 0.54 -4.32 -20.04
CA CYS A 41 -0.20 -3.83 -18.89
C CYS A 41 -1.42 -3.00 -19.32
N ASN A 42 -2.60 -3.32 -18.78
CA ASN A 42 -3.85 -2.59 -19.07
C ASN A 42 -3.95 -1.23 -18.35
N ILE A 43 -3.00 -0.94 -17.46
CA ILE A 43 -2.84 0.36 -16.81
C ILE A 43 -1.41 0.84 -17.00
N ARG A 44 -1.20 2.16 -16.99
CA ARG A 44 0.13 2.74 -17.16
C ARG A 44 0.74 3.07 -15.80
N CYS A 45 1.73 2.29 -15.38
CA CYS A 45 2.59 2.65 -14.25
C CYS A 45 3.52 3.79 -14.66
N GLU A 46 3.62 4.82 -13.82
CA GLU A 46 4.35 6.06 -14.14
C GLU A 46 5.81 5.99 -13.67
N ASN A 47 6.25 6.97 -12.88
CA ASN A 47 7.65 7.31 -12.60
C ASN A 47 8.56 6.14 -12.16
N GLY A 48 7.99 5.11 -11.51
CA GLY A 48 8.75 3.96 -11.04
C GLY A 48 7.86 2.90 -10.40
N GLY A 49 7.64 1.82 -11.13
CA GLY A 49 6.92 0.64 -10.67
C GLY A 49 6.81 -0.43 -11.75
N VAL A 50 6.47 -1.64 -11.34
CA VAL A 50 6.22 -2.78 -12.22
C VAL A 50 4.75 -3.15 -12.22
N CYS A 51 4.29 -3.76 -13.30
CA CYS A 51 2.88 -4.13 -13.45
C CYS A 51 2.69 -5.52 -12.90
N ALA A 52 1.62 -5.73 -12.14
CA ALA A 52 1.22 -7.04 -11.67
C ALA A 52 -0.23 -7.30 -12.06
N PHE A 53 -0.55 -8.55 -12.37
CA PHE A 53 -1.91 -8.99 -12.62
C PHE A 53 -2.39 -9.89 -11.49
N SER A 54 -3.69 -9.87 -11.23
CA SER A 54 -4.33 -10.79 -10.28
C SER A 54 -4.35 -12.20 -10.86
N ILE A 55 -3.88 -13.18 -10.09
CA ILE A 55 -3.88 -14.58 -10.51
C ILE A 55 -5.30 -15.10 -10.67
N ASN A 56 -6.24 -14.59 -9.86
CA ASN A 56 -7.65 -14.98 -9.90
C ASN A 56 -8.41 -14.29 -11.03
N ASN A 57 -8.01 -13.07 -11.42
CA ASN A 57 -8.59 -12.35 -12.54
C ASN A 57 -7.51 -11.58 -13.32
N PRO A 58 -6.93 -12.18 -14.38
CA PRO A 58 -5.82 -11.58 -15.12
C PRO A 58 -6.14 -10.25 -15.80
N ARG A 59 -7.42 -9.86 -15.94
CA ARG A 59 -7.78 -8.53 -16.45
C ARG A 59 -7.55 -7.41 -15.43
N ARG A 60 -7.47 -7.75 -14.14
CA ARG A 60 -7.17 -6.79 -13.07
C ARG A 60 -5.67 -6.63 -12.93
N HIS A 61 -5.19 -5.43 -13.26
CA HIS A 61 -3.79 -5.06 -13.15
C HIS A 61 -3.62 -4.01 -12.05
N LYS A 62 -2.47 -4.01 -11.38
CA LYS A 62 -2.06 -2.96 -10.45
C LYS A 62 -0.59 -2.61 -10.64
N CYS A 63 -0.21 -1.41 -10.22
CA CYS A 63 1.19 -1.01 -10.17
C CYS A 63 1.78 -1.33 -8.80
N VAL A 64 2.96 -1.94 -8.81
CA VAL A 64 3.79 -2.14 -7.61
C VAL A 64 4.90 -1.10 -7.66
N CYS A 65 4.78 -0.06 -6.83
CA CYS A 65 5.72 1.05 -6.83
C CYS A 65 7.03 0.68 -6.15
N PHE A 66 8.13 1.28 -6.60
CA PHE A 66 9.42 1.10 -5.94
C PHE A 66 9.40 1.74 -4.55
N VAL A 67 9.63 0.90 -3.54
CA VAL A 67 9.52 1.25 -2.11
C VAL A 67 10.41 2.44 -1.79
N GLY A 68 9.85 3.41 -1.06
CA GLY A 68 10.57 4.61 -0.62
C GLY A 68 10.85 5.65 -1.71
N MET A 69 10.49 5.37 -2.97
CA MET A 69 10.68 6.30 -4.10
C MET A 69 9.37 6.89 -4.58
N TYR A 70 8.37 6.04 -4.84
CA TYR A 70 7.10 6.46 -5.41
C TYR A 70 5.90 5.79 -4.73
N TYR A 71 4.75 6.47 -4.75
CA TYR A 71 3.49 5.99 -4.22
C TYR A 71 2.29 6.44 -5.07
N GLY A 72 1.11 5.93 -4.70
CA GLY A 72 -0.14 6.13 -5.43
C GLY A 72 -0.50 4.92 -6.30
N THR A 73 -1.74 4.88 -6.78
CA THR A 73 -2.29 3.76 -7.57
C THR A 73 -1.51 3.49 -8.86
N ARG A 74 -0.84 4.51 -9.41
CA ARG A 74 -0.03 4.44 -10.64
C ARG A 74 1.41 4.86 -10.42
N CYS A 75 1.87 4.95 -9.16
CA CYS A 75 3.20 5.43 -8.80
C CYS A 75 3.48 6.88 -9.28
N GLN A 76 2.45 7.70 -9.30
CA GLN A 76 2.50 9.08 -9.81
C GLN A 76 3.14 10.07 -8.82
N HIS A 77 3.16 9.74 -7.53
CA HIS A 77 3.70 10.63 -6.50
C HIS A 77 5.09 10.18 -6.07
N ARG A 78 6.01 11.11 -5.88
CA ARG A 78 7.35 10.86 -5.35
C ARG A 78 7.35 11.06 -3.83
N HIS A 79 7.99 10.17 -3.10
CA HIS A 79 8.26 10.41 -1.68
C HIS A 79 9.23 11.58 -1.55
N GLU A 80 8.92 12.51 -0.65
CA GLU A 80 9.87 13.52 -0.25
C GLU A 80 11.03 12.80 0.43
N VAL A 81 12.21 12.86 -0.20
CA VAL A 81 13.44 12.46 0.48
C VAL A 81 13.57 13.45 1.65
N PRO A 82 13.61 13.00 2.91
CA PRO A 82 13.97 13.89 4.00
C PRO A 82 15.26 14.55 3.57
N LYS A 83 15.27 15.88 3.43
CA LYS A 83 16.53 16.60 3.26
C LYS A 83 17.30 16.29 4.52
N THR A 84 18.17 15.28 4.47
CA THR A 84 19.10 15.03 5.55
C THR A 84 19.77 16.37 5.78
N PRO A 85 19.67 16.97 6.98
CA PRO A 85 20.46 18.16 7.26
C PRO A 85 21.87 17.78 6.86
N THR A 86 22.45 18.54 5.94
CA THR A 86 23.77 18.29 5.38
C THR A 86 24.67 17.97 6.55
N SER A 87 25.02 16.69 6.72
CA SER A 87 25.95 16.31 7.77
C SER A 87 27.19 17.16 7.50
N PRO A 88 27.84 17.73 8.53
CA PRO A 88 29.09 18.47 8.33
C PRO A 88 30.12 17.62 7.58
N VAL A 89 29.98 16.29 7.61
CA VAL A 89 30.78 15.34 6.81
C VAL A 89 30.62 15.53 5.30
N LYS A 90 29.43 15.87 4.78
CA LYS A 90 29.25 16.10 3.34
C LYS A 90 29.92 17.41 2.91
N GLU A 91 29.81 18.45 3.73
CA GLU A 91 30.50 19.73 3.48
C GLU A 91 32.02 19.55 3.55
N ILE A 92 32.52 18.75 4.51
CA ILE A 92 33.94 18.39 4.59
C ILE A 92 34.39 17.54 3.39
N LEU A 93 33.57 16.59 2.93
CA LEU A 93 33.88 15.73 1.78
C LEU A 93 33.92 16.53 0.46
N ASP A 94 33.03 17.51 0.29
CA ASP A 94 33.00 18.40 -0.87
C ASP A 94 34.17 19.41 -0.85
N LEU A 95 34.81 19.62 0.31
CA LEU A 95 36.02 20.45 0.48
C LEU A 95 37.34 19.67 0.32
N LEU A 96 37.29 18.33 0.22
CA LEU A 96 38.50 17.57 -0.05
C LEU A 96 38.87 17.73 -1.53
N PRO A 97 40.10 18.18 -1.86
CA PRO A 97 40.52 18.29 -3.24
C PRO A 97 40.45 16.91 -3.89
N SER A 98 39.62 16.80 -4.94
CA SER A 98 39.63 15.65 -5.85
C SER A 98 41.08 15.39 -6.24
N GLY A 99 41.58 14.20 -5.90
CA GLY A 99 42.99 13.81 -5.98
C GLY A 99 43.64 14.02 -7.36
N PRO A 100 44.96 13.79 -7.46
CA PRO A 100 45.75 14.16 -8.62
C PRO A 100 45.15 13.59 -9.91
N ARG A 101 44.92 14.51 -10.85
CA ARG A 101 44.54 14.22 -12.23
C ARG A 101 45.80 13.75 -12.95
N TRP A 102 46.02 12.44 -12.96
CA TRP A 102 47.00 11.79 -13.83
C TRP A 102 46.40 11.63 -15.22
#